data_AF-A0A2V8URT0-F1
#
_entry.id   AF-A0A2V8URT0-F1
#
_cell.length_a   1.000
_cell.length_b   1.000
_cell.length_c   1.000
_cell.angle_alpha   90.00
_cell.angle_beta   90.00
_cell.angle_gamma   90.00
#
_symmetry.space_group_name_H-M   'P 1'
#
loop_
_entity.id
_entity.type
_entity.pdbx_description
1 polymer ?
#
loop_
_entity_poly.entity_id
_entity_poly.type
_entity_poly.pdbx_seq_one_letter_code
_entity_poly.pdbx_strand_id
1 'polypeptide(L)' 'RCEYSLDAGPWTPLEAMDGVIDSERERLVVRLDRLSSGEHVLVLRAVDSAGNAGLAKVVLR' A
#
# COMPACT_ATOMS: atom_id res chain seq x y z
N ARG A 1 7.62 6.97 -3.62
CA ARG A 1 7.55 5.96 -2.52
C ARG A 1 6.14 5.42 -2.42
N CYS A 2 5.97 4.18 -1.97
CA CYS A 2 4.66 3.56 -1.77
C CYS A 2 4.56 2.97 -0.36
N GLU A 3 3.38 2.97 0.22
CA GLU A 3 3.12 2.53 1.59
C GLU A 3 1.66 2.12 1.77
N TYR A 4 1.37 1.25 2.73
CA TYR A 4 0.01 0.85 3.09
C TYR A 4 -0.27 1.04 4.58
N SER A 5 -1.55 1.23 4.92
CA SER A 5 -2.07 1.21 6.28
C SER A 5 -3.22 0.21 6.36
N LEU A 6 -3.18 -0.66 7.36
CA LEU A 6 -4.24 -1.61 7.68
C LEU A 6 -4.98 -1.09 8.91
N ASP A 7 -6.30 -0.96 8.82
CA ASP A 7 -7.20 -0.54 9.90
C ASP A 7 -6.79 0.78 10.56
N ALA A 8 -6.36 1.75 9.75
CA ALA A 8 -5.84 3.04 10.20
C ALA A 8 -4.62 2.93 11.15
N GLY A 9 -3.91 1.82 11.10
CA GLY A 9 -2.64 1.63 11.78
C GLY A 9 -1.48 2.40 11.13
N PRO A 10 -0.24 2.21 11.64
CA PRO A 10 0.95 2.84 11.09
C PRO A 10 1.14 2.53 9.60
N TRP A 11 1.73 3.49 8.87
CA TRP A 11 2.11 3.27 7.49
C TRP A 11 3.29 2.31 7.39
N THR A 12 3.14 1.27 6.59
CA THR A 12 4.16 0.28 6.28
C THR A 12 4.67 0.51 4.87
N PRO A 13 5.99 0.69 4.66
CA PRO A 13 6.56 0.84 3.31
C PRO A 13 6.28 -0.36 2.41
N LEU A 14 6.13 -0.10 1.12
CA LEU A 14 6.03 -1.13 0.08
C LEU A 14 7.21 -1.04 -0.89
N GLU A 15 7.73 -2.20 -1.23
CA GLU A 15 8.72 -2.38 -2.27
C GLU A 15 8.04 -2.71 -3.61
N ALA A 16 8.63 -2.22 -4.69
CA ALA A 16 8.32 -2.65 -6.04
C ALA A 16 8.65 -4.14 -6.22
N MET A 17 7.94 -4.82 -7.13
CA MET A 17 8.19 -6.25 -7.38
C MET A 17 9.56 -6.53 -8.00
N ASP A 18 10.11 -5.58 -8.75
CA ASP A 18 11.47 -5.63 -9.30
C ASP A 18 12.51 -4.99 -8.34
N GLY A 19 12.06 -4.51 -7.18
CA GLY A 19 12.90 -3.97 -6.12
C GLY A 19 13.18 -2.47 -6.21
N VAL A 20 12.71 -1.76 -7.24
CA VAL A 20 12.89 -0.31 -7.36
C VAL A 20 11.65 0.36 -7.94
N ILE A 21 11.18 1.45 -7.32
CA ILE A 21 10.07 2.25 -7.85
C ILE A 21 10.63 3.28 -8.84
N ASP A 22 10.90 2.89 -10.09
CA ASP A 22 11.47 3.75 -11.14
C ASP A 22 10.65 3.81 -12.44
N SER A 23 9.55 3.06 -12.48
CA SER A 23 8.69 2.97 -13.66
C SER A 23 7.44 3.83 -13.54
N GLU A 24 6.90 4.29 -14.68
CA GLU A 24 5.63 5.03 -14.73
C GLU A 24 4.46 4.21 -14.14
N ARG A 25 4.54 2.89 -14.27
CA ARG A 25 3.59 1.93 -13.70
C ARG A 25 4.36 0.88 -12.93
N GLU A 26 4.11 0.84 -11.64
CA GLU A 26 4.76 -0.08 -10.72
C GLU A 26 3.82 -1.21 -10.28
N ARG A 27 4.36 -2.41 -10.06
CA ARG A 27 3.63 -3.51 -9.46
C ARG A 27 4.08 -3.70 -8.02
N LEU A 28 3.13 -3.61 -7.10
CA LEU A 28 3.36 -3.74 -5.66
C LEU A 28 2.63 -4.98 -5.14
N VAL A 29 3.21 -5.67 -4.16
CA VAL A 29 2.57 -6.82 -3.48
C VAL A 29 2.48 -6.56 -1.99
N VAL A 30 1.26 -6.53 -1.47
CA VAL A 30 0.99 -6.49 -0.03
C VAL A 30 0.66 -7.92 0.41
N ARG A 31 1.40 -8.46 1.39
CA ARG A 31 1.07 -9.73 2.05
C ARG A 31 0.57 -9.44 3.46
N LEU A 32 -0.68 -9.79 3.73
CA LEU A 32 -1.31 -9.62 5.04
C LEU A 32 -1.50 -11.00 5.66
N ASP A 33 -0.73 -11.30 6.70
CA ASP A 33 -0.82 -12.56 7.41
C ASP A 33 -1.62 -12.40 8.71
N ARG A 34 -2.38 -13.42 9.08
CA ARG A 34 -3.08 -13.52 10.38
C ARG A 34 -4.08 -12.37 10.65
N LEU A 35 -4.82 -11.93 9.63
CA LEU A 35 -5.96 -11.05 9.84
C LEU A 35 -6.99 -11.73 10.75
N SER A 36 -7.52 -10.99 11.72
CA SER A 36 -8.63 -11.45 12.54
C SER A 36 -9.89 -11.64 11.69
N SER A 37 -10.88 -12.37 12.21
CA SER A 37 -12.19 -12.41 11.56
C SER A 37 -12.83 -11.03 11.57
N GLY A 38 -13.39 -10.60 10.44
CA GLY A 38 -14.14 -9.36 10.34
C GLY A 38 -13.75 -8.53 9.13
N GLU A 39 -14.31 -7.33 9.04
CA GLU A 39 -13.98 -6.39 7.98
C GLU A 39 -12.68 -5.66 8.32
N HIS A 40 -11.74 -5.63 7.36
CA HIS A 40 -10.49 -4.90 7.46
C HIS A 40 -10.38 -3.87 6.35
N VAL A 41 -9.81 -2.70 6.64
CA VAL A 41 -9.63 -1.63 5.65
C VAL A 41 -8.16 -1.48 5.33
N LEU A 42 -7.80 -1.75 4.07
CA LEU A 42 -6.46 -1.49 3.54
C LEU A 42 -6.48 -0.18 2.74
N VAL A 43 -5.59 0.75 3.10
CA VAL A 43 -5.36 1.97 2.34
C VAL A 43 -3.94 1.91 1.78
N LEU A 44 -3.80 2.08 0.47
CA LEU A 44 -2.51 2.28 -0.20
C LEU A 44 -2.32 3.77 -0.49
N ARG A 45 -1.09 4.24 -0.30
CA ARG A 45 -0.64 5.58 -0.68
C ARG A 45 0.62 5.47 -1.54
N ALA A 46 0.61 6.17 -2.66
CA ALA A 46 1.78 6.40 -3.49
C ALA A 46 2.08 7.90 -3.54
N VAL A 47 3.35 8.27 -3.42
CA VAL A 47 3.82 9.65 -3.50
C VAL A 47 4.88 9.75 -4.59
N ASP A 48 4.63 10.62 -5.58
CA ASP A 48 5.53 10.89 -6.69
C ASP A 48 6.73 11.78 -6.29
N SER A 49 7.62 12.07 -7.24
CA SER A 49 8.81 12.89 -7.00
C SER A 49 8.49 14.38 -6.77
N ALA A 50 7.32 14.84 -7.20
CA ALA A 50 6.84 16.21 -6.95
C ALA A 50 6.12 16.33 -5.59
N GLY A 51 5.92 15.22 -4.88
CA GLY A 51 5.24 15.18 -3.58
C GLY A 51 3.72 15.02 -3.68
N ASN A 52 3.16 14.78 -4.87
CA ASN A 52 1.73 14.52 -5.00
C ASN A 52 1.40 13.12 -4.47
N ALA A 53 0.30 13.00 -3.74
CA ALA A 53 -0.15 11.75 -3.16
C ALA A 53 -1.41 11.22 -3.84
N GLY A 54 -1.36 9.98 -4.32
CA GLY A 54 -2.52 9.19 -4.75
C GLY A 54 -2.86 8.14 -3.70
N LEU A 55 -4.16 7.96 -3.41
CA LEU A 55 -4.63 6.96 -2.44
C LEU A 55 -5.67 6.03 -3.07
N ALA A 56 -5.62 4.76 -2.66
CA ALA A 56 -6.62 3.75 -2.98
C ALA A 56 -7.05 3.02 -1.70
N LYS A 57 -8.33 2.65 -1.60
CA LYS A 57 -8.90 1.95 -0.45
C LYS A 57 -9.53 0.64 -0.90
N VAL A 58 -9.28 -0.43 -0.16
CA VAL A 58 -9.90 -1.74 -0.33
C VAL A 58 -10.44 -2.22 1.02
N VAL A 59 -11.62 -2.83 0.98
CA VAL A 59 -12.26 -3.47 2.14
C VAL A 59 -12.09 -4.98 1.97
N LEU A 60 -11.46 -5.62 2.96
CA LEU A 60 -11.22 -7.07 3.02
C LEU A 60 -12.26 -7.69 3.96
N ARG A 61 -12.80 -8.86 3.59
CA ARG A 61 -13.85 -9.58 4.31
C ARG A 61 -13.54 -11.06 4.37
#